data_AF-A0A4Y2G1F8-F1
#
_entry.id   AF-A0A4Y2G1F8-F1
#
_cell.length_a   1.000
_cell.length_b   1.000
_cell.length_c   1.000
_cell.angle_alpha   90.00
_cell.angle_beta   90.00
_cell.angle_gamma   90.00
#
_symmetry.space_group_name_H-M   'P 1'
#
loop_
_entity.id
_entity.type
_entity.pdbx_description
1 polymer ?
#
loop_
_entity_poly.entity_id
_entity_poly.type
_entity_poly.pdbx_seq_one_letter_code
_entity_poly.pdbx_strand_id
1 'polypeptide(L)'
;MFKYHKLHHQWHSPIAIISIYCHPVEHLTANLFPILMGPLVLGSHLSTTWIWISIATAGTLYLHSSFHILPLPSSEFHDYHHENKHHNFGIWGLMDRLHGTNGFHHNDKVH
;
A
#
# COMPACT_ATOMS: atom_id res chain seq x y z
N MET A 1 4.90 -5.26 13.79
CA MET A 1 4.47 -5.26 12.36
C MET A 1 5.57 -5.80 11.43
N PHE A 2 6.81 -5.28 11.48
CA PHE A 2 7.94 -5.73 10.65
C PHE A 2 8.13 -7.26 10.52
N LYS A 3 7.97 -8.03 11.62
CA LYS A 3 8.09 -9.49 11.58
C LYS A 3 7.06 -10.16 10.65
N TYR A 4 5.85 -9.61 10.60
CA TYR A 4 4.73 -10.14 9.82
C TYR A 4 4.76 -9.60 8.38
N HIS A 5 5.04 -8.31 8.23
CA HIS A 5 5.17 -7.62 6.94
C HIS A 5 6.32 -8.15 6.08
N LYS A 6 7.31 -8.81 6.69
CA LYS A 6 8.35 -9.54 5.96
C LYS A 6 7.78 -10.62 5.02
N LEU A 7 6.62 -11.21 5.35
CA LEU A 7 5.96 -12.19 4.48
C LEU A 7 5.42 -11.54 3.21
N HIS A 8 4.84 -10.34 3.32
CA HIS A 8 4.37 -9.56 2.18
C HIS A 8 5.52 -9.19 1.23
N HIS A 9 6.66 -8.77 1.79
CA HIS A 9 7.88 -8.46 1.05
C HIS A 9 8.72 -9.67 0.61
N GLN A 10 8.20 -10.90 0.68
CA GLN A 10 8.97 -12.05 0.20
C GLN A 10 9.16 -12.02 -1.33
N TRP A 11 8.29 -11.29 -2.03
CA TRP A 11 8.44 -11.01 -3.46
C TRP A 11 9.02 -9.62 -3.64
N HIS A 12 10.22 -9.59 -4.23
CA HIS A 12 10.93 -8.34 -4.49
C HIS A 12 10.24 -7.50 -5.57
N SER A 13 9.71 -8.17 -6.60
CA SER A 13 8.80 -7.54 -7.56
C SER A 13 7.36 -7.81 -7.10
N PRO A 14 6.59 -6.77 -6.77
CA PRO A 14 5.21 -6.95 -6.35
C PRO A 14 4.36 -7.46 -7.52
N ILE A 15 3.36 -8.28 -7.19
CA ILE A 15 2.39 -8.80 -8.16
C ILE A 15 1.00 -8.53 -7.59
N ALA A 16 0.09 -8.04 -8.43
CA ALA A 16 -1.22 -7.55 -7.97
C ALA A 16 -1.99 -8.59 -7.14
N ILE A 17 -2.05 -9.84 -7.61
CA ILE A 17 -2.86 -10.91 -6.99
C ILE A 17 -2.36 -11.32 -5.60
N ILE A 18 -1.07 -11.11 -5.31
CA ILE A 18 -0.44 -11.46 -4.03
C ILE A 18 -0.32 -10.24 -3.10
N SER A 19 -0.82 -9.07 -3.48
CA SER A 19 -0.78 -7.86 -2.66
C SER A 19 -1.38 -8.05 -1.25
N ILE A 20 -2.38 -8.91 -1.12
CA ILE A 20 -3.01 -9.26 0.16
C ILE A 20 -2.42 -10.50 0.83
N TYR A 21 -1.44 -11.16 0.20
CA TYR A 21 -0.75 -12.28 0.80
C TYR A 21 0.16 -11.77 1.91
N CYS A 22 -0.32 -11.93 3.14
CA CYS A 22 0.35 -11.45 4.33
C CYS A 22 -0.08 -12.31 5.53
N HIS A 23 0.58 -12.09 6.66
CA HIS A 23 0.22 -12.81 7.89
C HIS A 23 -1.17 -12.37 8.38
N PRO A 24 -2.00 -13.25 8.97
CA PRO A 24 -3.37 -12.88 9.41
C PRO A 24 -3.43 -11.65 10.31
N VAL A 25 -2.47 -11.49 11.22
CA VAL A 25 -2.38 -10.30 12.10
C VAL A 25 -2.20 -9.02 11.27
N GLU A 26 -1.34 -9.06 10.26
CA GLU A 26 -1.14 -7.92 9.36
C GLU A 26 -2.37 -7.66 8.50
N HIS A 27 -3.02 -8.71 8.00
CA HIS A 27 -4.27 -8.56 7.27
C HIS A 27 -5.33 -7.84 8.11
N LEU A 28 -5.47 -8.20 9.39
CA LEU A 28 -6.42 -7.54 10.29
C LEU A 28 -6.03 -6.09 10.60
N THR A 29 -4.76 -5.82 10.93
CA THR A 29 -4.35 -4.49 11.42
C THR A 29 -4.02 -3.50 10.32
N ALA A 30 -3.49 -3.95 9.18
CA ALA A 30 -2.98 -3.12 8.10
C ALA A 30 -3.99 -2.97 6.95
N ASN A 31 -4.73 -4.04 6.65
CA ASN A 31 -5.66 -4.05 5.52
C ASN A 31 -7.10 -3.81 6.00
N LEU A 32 -7.64 -4.70 6.85
CA LEU A 32 -9.05 -4.68 7.19
C LEU A 32 -9.43 -3.50 8.10
N PHE A 33 -8.69 -3.31 9.19
CA PHE A 33 -9.01 -2.28 10.18
C PHE A 33 -9.00 -0.85 9.59
N PRO A 34 -7.96 -0.41 8.85
CA PRO A 34 -7.95 0.93 8.27
C PRO A 34 -9.04 1.16 7.23
N ILE A 35 -9.34 0.15 6.39
CA ILE A 35 -10.39 0.26 5.37
C ILE A 35 -11.77 0.36 6.00
N LEU A 36 -12.04 -0.43 7.06
CA LEU A 36 -13.34 -0.44 7.74
C LEU A 36 -13.55 0.74 8.70
N MET A 37 -12.48 1.35 9.21
CA MET A 37 -12.56 2.42 10.20
C MET A 37 -13.45 3.58 9.72
N GLY A 38 -13.28 4.04 8.48
CA GLY A 38 -14.07 5.14 7.91
C GLY A 38 -15.58 4.84 7.91
N PRO A 39 -16.03 3.77 7.24
CA PRO A 39 -17.44 3.37 7.24
C PRO A 39 -18.03 3.12 8.64
N LEU A 40 -17.25 2.52 9.55
CA LEU A 40 -17.71 2.22 10.91
C LEU A 40 -17.90 3.50 11.75
N VAL A 41 -16.95 4.43 11.70
CA VAL A 41 -17.01 5.70 12.44
C VAL A 41 -18.15 6.58 11.91
N LEU A 42 -18.38 6.57 10.60
CA LEU A 42 -19.40 7.39 9.96
C LEU A 42 -20.80 6.72 9.93
N GLY A 43 -20.92 5.47 10.39
CA GLY A 43 -22.19 4.72 10.33
C GLY A 43 -22.72 4.54 8.90
N SER A 44 -21.82 4.36 7.94
CA SER A 44 -22.16 4.33 6.52
C SER A 44 -23.10 3.19 6.14
N HIS A 45 -23.97 3.43 5.16
CA HIS A 45 -24.84 2.40 4.59
C HIS A 45 -24.01 1.26 3.96
N LEU A 46 -24.55 0.04 4.00
CA LEU A 46 -23.87 -1.17 3.53
C LEU A 46 -23.37 -1.03 2.07
N SER A 47 -24.21 -0.46 1.18
CA SER A 47 -23.81 -0.23 -0.22
C SER A 47 -22.60 0.71 -0.35
N THR A 48 -22.57 1.80 0.41
CA THR A 48 -21.42 2.73 0.45
C THR A 48 -20.17 2.03 0.95
N THR A 49 -20.30 1.20 1.99
CA THR A 49 -19.20 0.39 2.53
C THR A 49 -18.64 -0.59 1.48
N TRP A 50 -19.50 -1.28 0.73
CA TRP A 50 -19.07 -2.19 -0.35
C TRP A 50 -18.34 -1.46 -1.48
N ILE A 51 -18.84 -0.31 -1.91
CA ILE A 51 -18.20 0.52 -2.94
C ILE A 51 -16.84 0.99 -2.43
N TRP A 52 -16.77 1.46 -1.19
CA TRP A 52 -15.52 1.90 -0.56
C TRP A 52 -14.46 0.79 -0.49
N ILE A 53 -14.83 -0.40 0.01
CA ILE A 53 -13.93 -1.56 0.08
C ILE A 53 -13.45 -1.96 -1.32
N SER A 54 -14.35 -1.94 -2.31
CA SER A 54 -14.00 -2.27 -3.70
C SER A 54 -12.97 -1.30 -4.27
N ILE A 55 -13.16 0.01 -4.08
CA ILE A 55 -12.22 1.05 -4.52
C ILE A 55 -10.87 0.88 -3.82
N ALA A 56 -10.87 0.70 -2.49
CA ALA A 56 -9.64 0.52 -1.72
C ALA A 56 -8.86 -0.73 -2.18
N THR A 57 -9.56 -1.84 -2.38
CA THR A 57 -8.95 -3.11 -2.84
C THR A 57 -8.39 -2.97 -4.26
N ALA A 58 -9.12 -2.33 -5.18
CA ALA A 58 -8.65 -2.06 -6.52
C ALA A 58 -7.38 -1.16 -6.52
N GLY A 59 -7.33 -0.16 -5.62
CA GLY A 59 -6.15 0.67 -5.42
C GLY A 59 -4.92 -0.13 -4.97
N THR A 60 -5.10 -1.04 -4.00
CA THR A 60 -4.02 -1.94 -3.54
C THR A 60 -3.53 -2.84 -4.67
N LEU A 61 -4.43 -3.45 -5.45
CA LEU A 61 -4.06 -4.28 -6.60
C LEU A 61 -3.25 -3.47 -7.62
N TYR A 62 -3.69 -2.24 -7.91
CA TYR A 62 -3.03 -1.34 -8.85
C TYR A 62 -1.59 -1.00 -8.41
N LEU A 63 -1.40 -0.61 -7.15
CA LEU A 63 -0.07 -0.27 -6.61
C LEU A 63 0.91 -1.45 -6.59
N HIS A 64 0.42 -2.68 -6.71
CA HIS A 64 1.23 -3.90 -6.77
C HIS A 64 1.27 -4.52 -8.18
N SER A 65 0.73 -3.85 -9.18
CA SER A 65 0.64 -4.38 -10.55
C SER A 65 1.83 -4.01 -11.43
N SER A 66 2.73 -3.15 -10.94
CA SER A 66 3.79 -2.47 -11.70
C SER A 66 3.29 -1.77 -12.97
N PHE A 67 1.97 -1.52 -13.10
CA PHE A 67 1.40 -0.76 -14.21
C PHE A 67 1.38 0.74 -13.90
N HIS A 68 1.73 1.53 -14.91
CA HIS A 68 1.60 2.99 -14.87
C HIS A 68 0.34 3.40 -15.65
N ILE A 69 -0.79 3.47 -14.95
CA ILE A 69 -2.08 3.89 -15.54
C ILE A 69 -2.31 5.37 -15.24
N LEU A 70 -2.18 6.24 -16.24
CA LEU A 70 -2.53 7.67 -16.12
C LEU A 70 -4.06 7.83 -16.00
N PRO A 71 -4.61 8.64 -15.08
CA PRO A 71 -3.96 9.65 -14.23
C PRO A 71 -3.65 9.21 -12.79
N LEU A 72 -3.60 7.90 -12.49
CA LEU A 72 -3.35 7.40 -11.14
C LEU A 72 -1.86 7.53 -10.74
N PRO A 73 -1.54 7.57 -9.43
CA PRO A 73 -0.16 7.62 -8.97
C PRO A 73 0.65 6.41 -9.43
N SER A 74 1.91 6.62 -9.85
CA SER A 74 2.79 5.53 -10.29
C SER A 74 2.91 4.44 -9.22
N SER A 75 2.78 3.17 -9.62
CA SER A 75 3.07 2.00 -8.78
C SER A 75 4.57 1.91 -8.41
N GLU A 76 5.45 2.56 -9.16
CA GLU A 76 6.90 2.61 -8.91
C GLU A 76 7.28 3.05 -7.49
N PHE A 77 6.48 3.94 -6.88
CA PHE A 77 6.70 4.38 -5.52
C PHE A 77 6.60 3.22 -4.52
N HIS A 78 5.63 2.33 -4.73
CA HIS A 78 5.43 1.15 -3.90
C HIS A 78 6.38 0.01 -4.30
N ASP A 79 6.72 -0.12 -5.59
CA ASP A 79 7.79 -1.02 -6.03
C ASP A 79 9.12 -0.66 -5.34
N TYR A 80 9.46 0.63 -5.25
CA TYR A 80 10.63 1.10 -4.50
C TYR A 80 10.56 0.76 -3.02
N HIS A 81 9.37 0.74 -2.41
CA HIS A 81 9.20 0.29 -1.02
C HIS A 81 9.49 -1.22 -0.86
N HIS A 82 9.06 -2.05 -1.82
CA HIS A 82 9.39 -3.48 -1.85
C HIS A 82 10.89 -3.73 -2.03
N GLU A 83 11.59 -2.85 -2.74
CA GLU A 83 13.05 -2.88 -2.89
C GLU A 83 13.76 -2.35 -1.63
N ASN A 84 13.28 -1.24 -1.07
CA ASN A 84 13.89 -0.49 0.03
C ASN A 84 12.95 -0.33 1.22
N LYS A 85 13.12 -1.21 2.22
CA LYS A 85 12.28 -1.32 3.44
C LYS A 85 12.27 -0.09 4.37
N HIS A 86 13.05 0.95 4.06
CA HIS A 86 13.21 2.14 4.89
C HIS A 86 12.57 3.40 4.30
N HIS A 87 11.91 3.28 3.14
CA HIS A 87 11.30 4.40 2.44
C HIS A 87 9.87 4.06 2.02
N ASN A 88 9.10 5.09 1.69
CA ASN A 88 7.82 4.99 0.97
C ASN A 88 6.76 4.12 1.67
N PHE A 89 6.54 4.35 2.96
CA PHE A 89 5.59 3.59 3.79
C PHE A 89 4.12 3.90 3.50
N GLY A 90 3.82 5.13 3.06
CA GLY A 90 2.47 5.63 2.86
C GLY A 90 2.02 5.53 1.41
N ILE A 91 0.80 5.07 1.19
CA ILE A 91 0.15 4.90 -0.13
C ILE A 91 0.26 6.15 -1.03
N TRP A 92 0.16 7.34 -0.45
CA TRP A 92 0.15 8.63 -1.16
C TRP A 92 1.44 9.44 -0.99
N GLY A 93 2.42 8.94 -0.23
CA GLY A 93 3.67 9.65 0.06
C GLY A 93 3.54 10.95 0.88
N LEU A 94 2.33 11.37 1.27
CA LEU A 94 2.14 12.58 2.09
C LEU A 94 2.83 12.44 3.45
N MET A 95 2.59 11.32 4.13
CA MET A 95 3.22 11.05 5.42
C MET A 95 4.72 10.83 5.26
N ASP A 96 5.16 10.20 4.17
CA ASP A 96 6.59 10.05 3.90
C ASP A 96 7.29 11.38 3.70
N ARG A 97 6.68 12.33 3.00
CA ARG A 97 7.21 13.69 2.86
C ARG A 97 7.28 14.43 4.19
N LEU A 98 6.27 14.29 5.04
CA LEU A 98 6.25 14.93 6.35
C LEU A 98 7.32 14.37 7.29
N HIS A 99 7.63 13.07 7.18
CA HIS A 99 8.60 12.38 8.04
C HIS A 99 9.98 12.20 7.40
N GLY A 100 10.18 12.67 6.16
CA GLY A 100 11.44 12.56 5.43
C GLY A 100 11.80 11.15 4.97
N THR A 101 10.81 10.28 4.76
CA THR A 101 10.98 8.88 4.33
C THR A 101 10.63 8.66 2.85
N ASN A 102 10.55 9.73 2.07
CA ASN A 102 10.26 9.71 0.65
C ASN A 102 11.51 9.39 -0.19
N GLY A 103 11.54 8.19 -0.78
CA GLY A 103 12.60 7.71 -1.69
C GLY A 103 12.15 7.61 -3.15
N PHE A 104 13.10 7.69 -4.07
CA PHE A 104 12.90 7.54 -5.52
C PHE A 104 14.19 6.95 -6.12
N HIS A 105 14.06 6.09 -7.15
CA HIS A 105 15.20 5.45 -7.83
C HIS A 105 16.31 6.39 -8.34
N HIS A 106 16.04 7.69 -8.49
CA HIS A 106 17.03 8.66 -8.97
C HIS A 106 18.03 9.13 -7.89
N ASN A 107 17.69 9.05 -6.61
CA ASN A 107 18.54 9.57 -5.53
C ASN A 107 19.62 8.58 -5.04
N ASP A 108 19.54 7.30 -5.41
CA ASP A 108 20.49 6.26 -4.96
C ASP A 108 21.77 6.18 -5.82
N LYS A 109 22.02 7.17 -6.70
CA LYS A 109 23.26 7.30 -7.48
C LYS A 109 24.22 8.38 -6.99
N VAL A 110 23.94 9.02 -5.87
CA VAL A 110 24.82 10.04 -5.29
C VAL A 110 25.07 9.73 -3.82
N HIS A 111 25.74 8.60 -3.56
CA HIS A 111 26.65 8.41 -2.43
C HIS A 111 27.57 7.21 -2.71
#